data_AF-A0A946B405-F1
#
_entry.id   AF-A0A946B405-F1
#
_cell.length_a   1.000
_cell.length_b   1.000
_cell.length_c   1.000
_cell.angle_alpha   90.00
_cell.angle_beta   90.00
_cell.angle_gamma   90.00
#
_symmetry.space_group_name_H-M   'P 1'
#
loop_
_entity.id
_entity.type
_entity.pdbx_description
1 polymer ?
#
loop_
_entity_poly.entity_id
_entity_poly.type
_entity_poly.pdbx_seq_one_letter_code
_entity_poly.pdbx_strand_id
1 'polypeptide(L)'
;YCGNRQPNTAIQAQFSLSYGLASALVQGDLGPEAYTAAAMADATTLKLEEMLVVTPDQAATKAGLRRATLTVETANGASVHCVDSVAGDLDQPLTDAEVSAKFSRYASPVIGSDRAAIMADHVLTGRLDAILADQLAA
;
A
#
# COMPACT_ATOMS: atom_id res chain seq x y z
N TYR A 1 -10.33 -1.51 -12.22
CA TYR A 1 -10.00 -0.08 -12.13
C TYR A 1 -8.49 0.18 -12.11
N CYS A 2 -7.63 -0.78 -11.76
CA CYS A 2 -6.17 -0.59 -11.77
C CYS A 2 -5.45 -1.18 -13.00
N GLY A 3 -5.95 -0.89 -14.20
CA GLY A 3 -5.46 -1.47 -15.46
C GLY A 3 -4.39 -0.66 -16.19
N ASN A 4 -3.96 0.49 -15.64
CA ASN A 4 -2.99 1.35 -16.32
C ASN A 4 -1.66 0.62 -16.51
N ARG A 5 -1.06 0.78 -17.68
CA ARG A 5 0.28 0.26 -18.04
C ARG A 5 1.20 1.44 -18.30
N GLN A 6 2.50 1.26 -18.02
CA GLN A 6 3.52 2.29 -18.26
C GLN A 6 3.07 3.71 -17.81
N PRO A 7 2.69 3.89 -16.54
CA PRO A 7 2.17 5.16 -16.06
C PRO A 7 3.23 6.26 -16.12
N ASN A 8 2.85 7.46 -16.58
CA ASN A 8 3.75 8.62 -16.70
C ASN A 8 3.50 9.69 -15.62
N THR A 9 2.49 9.48 -14.78
CA THR A 9 2.13 10.40 -13.69
C THR A 9 1.82 9.61 -12.42
N ALA A 10 2.06 10.23 -11.25
CA ALA A 10 1.79 9.60 -9.97
C ALA A 10 0.33 9.11 -9.84
N ILE A 11 -0.63 9.87 -10.39
CA ILE A 11 -2.03 9.47 -10.37
C ILE A 11 -2.30 8.24 -11.25
N GLN A 12 -1.69 8.15 -12.44
CA GLN A 12 -1.81 6.95 -13.27
C GLN A 12 -1.19 5.73 -12.58
N ALA A 13 -0.06 5.92 -11.90
CA ALA A 13 0.65 4.88 -11.17
C ALA A 13 -0.16 4.32 -10.00
N GLN A 14 -0.88 5.16 -9.25
CA GLN A 14 -1.81 4.71 -8.20
C GLN A 14 -2.93 3.79 -8.72
N PHE A 15 -3.25 3.87 -10.02
CA PHE A 15 -4.22 3.01 -10.69
C PHE A 15 -3.57 2.00 -11.65
N SER A 16 -2.35 1.55 -11.35
CA SER A 16 -1.62 0.53 -12.11
C SER A 16 -1.19 -0.63 -11.21
N LEU A 17 -1.81 -1.81 -11.38
CA LEU A 17 -1.40 -3.02 -10.63
C LEU A 17 0.01 -3.48 -10.99
N SER A 18 0.38 -3.40 -12.28
CA SER A 18 1.69 -3.80 -12.77
C SER A 18 2.78 -2.91 -12.19
N TYR A 19 2.61 -1.59 -12.23
CA TYR A 19 3.57 -0.66 -11.63
C TYR A 19 3.67 -0.83 -10.12
N GLY A 20 2.53 -0.95 -9.43
CA GLY A 20 2.50 -1.12 -7.98
C GLY A 20 3.25 -2.37 -7.52
N LEU A 21 3.03 -3.50 -8.20
CA LEU A 21 3.75 -4.74 -7.91
C LEU A 21 5.24 -4.64 -8.25
N ALA A 22 5.60 -4.09 -9.40
CA ALA A 22 7.00 -3.89 -9.79
C ALA A 22 7.74 -3.01 -8.76
N SER A 23 7.14 -1.89 -8.36
CA SER A 23 7.70 -0.98 -7.37
C SER A 23 7.87 -1.65 -6.01
N ALA A 24 6.88 -2.41 -5.55
CA ALA A 24 6.96 -3.15 -4.28
C ALA A 24 8.07 -4.21 -4.31
N LEU A 25 8.29 -4.89 -5.44
CA LEU A 25 9.38 -5.87 -5.58
C LEU A 25 10.78 -5.21 -5.53
N VAL A 26 10.93 -3.99 -6.05
CA VAL A 26 12.20 -3.27 -6.05
C VAL A 26 12.47 -2.59 -4.72
N GLN A 27 11.46 -1.92 -4.17
CA GLN A 27 11.61 -1.04 -3.00
C GLN A 27 11.30 -1.75 -1.68
N GLY A 28 10.66 -2.92 -1.74
CA GLY A 28 10.17 -3.65 -0.58
C GLY A 28 8.89 -3.04 0.04
N ASP A 29 8.38 -1.97 -0.55
CA ASP A 29 7.29 -1.16 -0.01
C ASP A 29 6.59 -0.36 -1.13
N LEU A 30 5.37 0.10 -0.85
CA LEU A 30 4.55 0.90 -1.78
C LEU A 30 4.02 2.18 -1.11
N GLY A 31 4.92 2.90 -0.44
CA GLY A 31 4.65 4.22 0.15
C GLY A 31 4.69 5.37 -0.87
N PRO A 32 4.53 6.63 -0.42
CA PRO A 32 4.61 7.83 -1.25
C PRO A 32 5.91 7.93 -2.05
N GLU A 33 6.99 7.38 -1.51
CA GLU A 33 8.32 7.35 -2.13
C GLU A 33 8.28 6.65 -3.49
N ALA A 34 7.42 5.62 -3.61
CA ALA A 34 7.21 4.87 -4.85
C ALA A 34 6.49 5.69 -5.93
N TYR A 35 6.01 6.91 -5.66
CA TYR A 35 5.31 7.74 -6.63
C TYR A 35 6.07 9.03 -6.98
N THR A 36 7.32 9.13 -6.55
CA THR A 36 8.21 10.23 -6.97
C THR A 36 8.62 10.08 -8.44
N ALA A 37 8.94 11.18 -9.11
CA ALA A 37 9.42 11.12 -10.50
C ALA A 37 10.68 10.25 -10.66
N ALA A 38 11.56 10.23 -9.66
CA ALA A 38 12.75 9.40 -9.64
C ALA A 38 12.40 7.91 -9.54
N ALA A 39 11.50 7.52 -8.63
CA ALA A 39 11.05 6.14 -8.50
C ALA A 39 10.32 5.65 -9.76
N MET A 40 9.46 6.49 -10.35
CA MET A 40 8.75 6.16 -11.59
C MET A 40 9.68 6.02 -12.80
N ALA A 41 10.86 6.63 -12.78
CA ALA A 41 11.86 6.56 -13.83
C ALA A 41 12.91 5.45 -13.59
N ASP A 42 12.82 4.68 -12.50
CA ASP A 42 13.77 3.62 -12.19
C ASP A 42 13.72 2.51 -13.25
N ALA A 43 14.86 2.23 -13.87
CA ALA A 43 14.99 1.27 -14.96
C ALA A 43 14.64 -0.16 -14.53
N THR A 44 14.94 -0.53 -13.28
CA THR A 44 14.58 -1.87 -12.76
C THR A 44 13.08 -2.01 -12.62
N THR A 45 12.42 -1.01 -12.02
CA THR A 45 10.97 -0.96 -11.87
C THR A 45 10.26 -1.00 -13.23
N LEU A 46 10.70 -0.20 -14.19
CA LEU A 46 10.14 -0.19 -15.55
C LEU A 46 10.28 -1.56 -16.23
N LYS A 47 11.45 -2.18 -16.15
CA LYS A 47 11.70 -3.51 -16.72
C LYS A 47 10.80 -4.59 -16.10
N LEU A 48 10.60 -4.56 -14.78
CA LEU A 48 9.71 -5.50 -14.11
C LEU A 48 8.25 -5.27 -14.47
N GLU A 49 7.81 -4.00 -14.58
CA GLU A 49 6.45 -3.66 -15.03
C GLU A 49 6.14 -4.26 -16.40
N GLU A 50 7.09 -4.16 -17.34
CA GLU A 50 6.94 -4.70 -18.69
C GLU A 50 6.76 -6.22 -18.71
N MET A 51 7.44 -6.92 -17.80
CA MET A 51 7.36 -8.38 -17.67
C MET A 51 6.04 -8.87 -17.05
N LEU A 52 5.31 -7.99 -16.34
CA LEU A 52 4.12 -8.40 -15.60
C LEU A 52 2.91 -8.60 -16.53
N VAL A 53 2.25 -9.75 -16.33
CA VAL A 53 0.96 -10.10 -16.92
C VAL A 53 -0.08 -10.13 -15.81
N VAL A 54 -1.12 -9.28 -15.94
CA VAL A 54 -2.21 -9.19 -14.98
C VAL A 54 -3.47 -9.76 -15.60
N THR A 55 -3.99 -10.83 -15.01
CA THR A 55 -5.22 -11.50 -15.46
C THR A 55 -6.28 -11.45 -14.36
N PRO A 56 -7.49 -10.93 -14.64
CA PRO A 56 -8.58 -10.94 -13.66
C PRO A 56 -9.04 -12.37 -13.32
N ASP A 57 -9.16 -12.68 -12.03
CA ASP A 57 -9.89 -13.86 -11.58
C ASP A 57 -11.40 -13.56 -11.64
N GLN A 58 -12.05 -14.00 -12.72
CA GLN A 58 -13.47 -13.77 -12.93
C GLN A 58 -14.35 -14.45 -11.88
N ALA A 59 -13.93 -15.61 -11.35
CA ALA A 59 -14.71 -16.35 -10.36
C ALA A 59 -14.69 -15.60 -9.01
N ALA A 60 -13.50 -15.20 -8.56
CA ALA A 60 -13.35 -14.38 -7.36
C ALA A 60 -14.11 -13.04 -7.49
N THR A 61 -13.98 -12.38 -8.64
CA THR A 61 -14.69 -11.11 -8.91
C THR A 61 -16.20 -11.28 -8.79
N LYS A 62 -16.78 -12.33 -9.39
CA LYS A 62 -18.22 -12.62 -9.31
C LYS A 62 -18.68 -12.96 -7.89
N ALA A 63 -17.81 -13.60 -7.11
CA ALA A 63 -18.07 -13.92 -5.71
C ALA A 63 -17.82 -12.74 -4.75
N GLY A 64 -17.37 -11.58 -5.25
CA GLY A 64 -17.04 -10.42 -4.42
C GLY A 64 -15.78 -10.60 -3.56
N LEU A 65 -14.92 -11.55 -3.90
CA LEU A 65 -13.69 -11.87 -3.16
C LEU A 65 -12.53 -10.99 -3.61
N ARG A 66 -11.82 -10.38 -2.66
CA ARG A 66 -10.60 -9.60 -2.88
C ARG A 66 -9.37 -10.45 -2.61
N ARG A 67 -8.96 -11.24 -3.59
CA ARG A 67 -7.79 -12.12 -3.50
C ARG A 67 -6.82 -11.91 -4.65
N ALA A 68 -5.60 -12.38 -4.49
CA ALA A 68 -4.59 -12.38 -5.54
C ALA A 68 -3.69 -13.62 -5.49
N THR A 69 -3.23 -14.04 -6.67
CA THR A 69 -2.18 -15.05 -6.82
C THR A 69 -1.05 -14.43 -7.64
N LEU A 70 0.16 -14.51 -7.10
CA LEU A 70 1.39 -14.10 -7.78
C LEU A 70 2.20 -15.35 -8.13
N THR A 71 2.42 -15.56 -9.41
CA THR A 71 3.39 -16.56 -9.91
C THR A 71 4.66 -15.84 -10.32
N VAL A 72 5.80 -16.26 -9.79
CA VAL A 72 7.12 -15.72 -10.12
C VAL A 72 7.96 -16.81 -10.73
N GLU A 73 8.39 -16.61 -11.98
CA GLU A 73 9.31 -17.49 -12.69
C GLU A 73 10.72 -16.92 -12.67
N THR A 74 11.68 -17.73 -12.26
CA THR A 74 13.10 -17.37 -12.19
C THR A 74 13.95 -18.47 -12.85
N ALA A 75 15.24 -18.20 -13.07
CA ALA A 75 16.18 -19.22 -13.54
C ALA A 75 16.26 -20.45 -12.60
N ASN A 76 15.88 -20.30 -11.32
CA ASN A 76 15.88 -21.36 -10.32
C ASN A 76 14.52 -22.10 -10.23
N GLY A 77 13.56 -21.78 -11.10
CA GLY A 77 12.21 -22.36 -11.10
C GLY A 77 11.12 -21.34 -10.78
N ALA A 78 9.90 -21.86 -10.60
CA ALA A 78 8.69 -21.08 -10.36
C ALA A 78 8.25 -21.16 -8.89
N SER A 79 7.71 -20.06 -8.37
CA SER A 79 7.05 -19.99 -7.06
C SER A 79 5.66 -19.37 -7.19
N VAL A 80 4.74 -19.76 -6.32
CA VAL A 80 3.35 -19.28 -6.29
C VAL A 80 3.03 -18.78 -4.89
N HIS A 81 2.49 -17.57 -4.81
CA HIS A 81 2.09 -16.91 -3.57
C HIS A 81 0.62 -16.51 -3.68
N CYS A 82 -0.19 -16.87 -2.69
CA CYS A 82 -1.62 -16.58 -2.68
C CYS A 82 -1.97 -15.76 -1.44
N VAL A 83 -2.85 -14.78 -1.61
CA VAL A 83 -3.44 -14.00 -0.52
C VAL A 83 -4.95 -13.92 -0.75
N ASP A 84 -5.73 -14.26 0.27
CA ASP A 84 -7.20 -14.20 0.24
C ASP A 84 -7.77 -12.96 0.94
N SER A 85 -6.92 -12.27 1.70
CA SER A 85 -7.21 -11.06 2.48
C SER A 85 -5.89 -10.35 2.84
N VAL A 86 -5.96 -9.08 3.21
CA VAL A 86 -4.81 -8.26 3.62
C VAL A 86 -5.08 -7.51 4.90
N ALA A 87 -4.00 -7.15 5.62
CA ALA A 87 -4.10 -6.31 6.80
C ALA A 87 -4.86 -5.00 6.50
N GLY A 88 -5.88 -4.71 7.31
CA GLY A 88 -6.82 -3.62 7.13
C GLY A 88 -8.17 -4.02 6.48
N ASP A 89 -8.32 -5.25 5.99
CA ASP A 89 -9.64 -5.77 5.59
C ASP A 89 -10.56 -5.92 6.84
N LEU A 90 -11.88 -6.01 6.61
CA LEU A 90 -12.87 -6.10 7.70
C LEU A 90 -12.65 -7.30 8.62
N ASP A 91 -12.18 -8.41 8.08
CA ASP A 91 -11.85 -9.64 8.80
C ASP A 91 -10.39 -9.68 9.29
N GLN A 92 -9.57 -8.70 8.90
CA GLN A 92 -8.19 -8.52 9.35
C GLN A 92 -7.91 -7.06 9.74
N PRO A 93 -8.62 -6.51 10.75
CA PRO A 93 -8.41 -5.13 11.16
C PRO A 93 -6.98 -4.93 11.64
N LEU A 94 -6.42 -3.74 11.36
CA LEU A 94 -5.13 -3.35 11.92
C LEU A 94 -5.24 -3.26 13.45
N THR A 95 -4.20 -3.72 14.12
CA THR A 95 -4.03 -3.48 15.55
C THR A 95 -3.76 -2.01 15.83
N ASP A 96 -4.06 -1.56 17.04
CA ASP A 96 -3.73 -0.22 17.55
C ASP A 96 -2.26 0.16 17.32
N ALA A 97 -1.35 -0.80 17.50
CA ALA A 97 0.07 -0.61 17.26
C ALA A 97 0.38 -0.38 15.78
N GLU A 98 -0.24 -1.13 14.86
CA GLU A 98 -0.07 -0.97 13.42
C GLU A 98 -0.68 0.35 12.91
N VAL A 99 -1.85 0.74 13.44
CA VAL A 99 -2.48 2.04 13.15
C VAL A 99 -1.56 3.18 13.60
N SER A 100 -1.03 3.11 14.82
CA SER A 100 -0.12 4.12 15.38
C SER A 100 1.20 4.19 14.61
N ALA A 101 1.76 3.05 14.23
CA ALA A 101 2.97 2.98 13.41
C ALA A 101 2.74 3.59 12.02
N LYS A 102 1.59 3.30 11.38
CA LYS A 102 1.19 3.89 10.11
C LYS A 102 1.03 5.41 10.24
N PHE A 103 0.31 5.89 11.26
CA PHE A 103 0.15 7.32 11.51
C PHE A 103 1.52 8.00 11.66
N SER A 104 2.38 7.44 12.51
CA SER A 104 3.71 7.98 12.78
C SER A 104 4.57 8.03 11.53
N ARG A 105 4.53 6.99 10.68
CA ARG A 105 5.26 6.95 9.41
C ARG A 105 4.92 8.15 8.51
N TYR A 106 3.65 8.53 8.42
CA TYR A 106 3.20 9.60 7.53
C TYR A 106 3.26 10.99 8.18
N ALA A 107 3.04 11.10 9.49
CA ALA A 107 3.01 12.37 10.19
C ALA A 107 4.40 12.86 10.62
N SER A 108 5.29 11.96 11.05
CA SER A 108 6.61 12.32 11.60
C SER A 108 7.46 13.20 10.68
N PRO A 109 7.51 12.98 9.34
CA PRO A 109 8.25 13.85 8.44
C PRO A 109 7.75 15.31 8.38
N VAL A 110 6.50 15.55 8.81
CA VAL A 110 5.85 16.87 8.75
C VAL A 110 5.86 17.56 10.11
N ILE A 111 5.52 16.83 11.18
CA ILE A 111 5.31 17.40 12.52
C ILE A 111 6.34 16.97 13.57
N GLY A 112 7.29 16.10 13.20
CA GLY A 112 8.25 15.48 14.11
C GLY A 112 7.72 14.24 14.82
N SER A 113 8.62 13.34 15.24
CA SER A 113 8.30 12.05 15.85
C SER A 113 7.47 12.18 17.12
N ASP A 114 7.86 13.10 18.01
CA ASP A 114 7.26 13.20 19.34
C ASP A 114 5.80 13.68 19.25
N ARG A 115 5.56 14.68 18.41
CA ARG A 115 4.19 15.17 18.14
C ARG A 115 3.35 14.12 17.43
N ALA A 116 3.93 13.38 16.49
CA ALA A 116 3.22 12.31 15.79
C ALA A 116 2.80 11.19 16.75
N ALA A 117 3.67 10.80 17.69
CA ALA A 117 3.37 9.77 18.68
C ALA A 117 2.27 10.22 19.66
N ILE A 118 2.36 11.44 20.20
CA ILE A 118 1.32 11.99 21.09
C ILE A 118 -0.03 12.07 20.36
N MET A 119 -0.02 12.57 19.12
CA MET A 119 -1.23 12.72 18.33
C MET A 119 -1.86 11.36 17.97
N ALA A 120 -1.04 10.34 17.66
CA ALA A 120 -1.55 8.99 17.43
C ALA A 120 -2.27 8.43 18.66
N ASP A 121 -1.67 8.59 19.85
CA ASP A 121 -2.25 8.12 21.11
C ASP A 121 -3.58 8.82 21.44
N HIS A 122 -3.63 10.15 21.30
CA HIS A 122 -4.85 10.93 21.56
C HIS A 122 -5.99 10.59 20.61
N VAL A 123 -5.69 10.34 19.33
CA VAL A 123 -6.71 9.94 18.35
C VAL A 123 -7.20 8.52 18.62
N LEU A 124 -6.29 7.61 18.98
CA LEU A 124 -6.60 6.20 19.17
C LEU A 124 -7.41 5.94 20.46
N THR A 125 -7.09 6.66 21.54
CA THR A 125 -7.73 6.52 22.86
C THR A 125 -8.84 7.54 23.11
N GLY A 126 -8.98 8.51 22.20
CA GLY A 126 -9.93 9.60 22.31
C GLY A 126 -11.39 9.15 22.29
N ARG A 127 -12.26 9.91 22.96
CA ARG A 127 -13.71 9.64 22.98
C ARG A 127 -14.36 9.98 21.64
N LEU A 128 -15.13 9.04 21.08
CA LEU A 128 -15.81 9.22 19.78
C LEU A 128 -16.85 10.36 19.77
N ASP A 129 -17.32 10.81 20.93
CA ASP A 129 -18.27 11.93 21.09
C ASP A 129 -17.59 13.30 21.17
N ALA A 130 -16.26 13.35 21.24
CA ALA A 130 -15.48 14.59 21.29
C ALA A 130 -15.09 15.07 19.89
N ILE A 131 -14.95 16.38 19.72
CA ILE A 131 -14.45 16.96 18.47
C ILE A 131 -12.94 16.73 18.41
N LEU A 132 -12.43 16.34 17.23
CA LEU A 132 -11.01 16.05 17.03
C LEU A 132 -10.09 17.19 17.51
N ALA A 133 -10.47 18.45 17.27
CA ALA A 133 -9.69 19.61 17.72
C ALA A 133 -9.48 19.62 19.25
N ASP A 134 -10.49 19.25 20.03
CA ASP A 134 -10.41 19.22 21.49
C ASP A 134 -9.51 18.07 21.97
N GLN A 135 -9.52 16.94 21.26
CA GLN A 135 -8.63 15.80 21.55
C GLN A 135 -7.17 16.09 21.24
N LEU A 136 -6.90 16.90 20.22
CA LEU A 136 -5.55 17.27 19.80
C LEU A 136 -4.96 18.46 20.57
N ALA A 137 -5.79 19.20 21.32
CA ALA A 137 -5.38 20.33 22.13
C ALA A 137 -5.02 19.93 23.59
N ALA A 138 -5.41 18.74 24.02
CA ALA A 138 -4.96 18.11 25.26
C ALA A 138 -3.50 17.66 25.14
#